data_AF-V5YS34-F1
#
_entry.id   AF-V5YS34-F1
#
_cell.length_a   1.000
_cell.length_b   1.000
_cell.length_c   1.000
_cell.angle_alpha   90.00
_cell.angle_beta   90.00
_cell.angle_gamma   90.00
#
_symmetry.space_group_name_H-M   'P 1'
#
loop_
_entity.id
_entity.type
_entity.pdbx_description
1 polymer ?
#
loop_
_entity_poly.entity_id
_entity_poly.type
_entity_poly.pdbx_seq_one_letter_code
_entity_poly.pdbx_strand_id
1 'polypeptide(L)'
;MRDLVPHPAGAGDRTVETGDRMSEEIQLVNEHDGLVLDARHAIRPRARVQMFSRNDPPNRNQVWALDAAGRLRCGGPLGDLVLGLENGELRLIPVTDDRPDQQWDQADGAFVNRARPGEVLEVVPPYGREARLRLAAPTSEAAQRWTVLPVKDPSAIVEPGPWDGDIDD
;
A
#
# COMPACT_ATOMS: atom_id res chain seq x y z
N MET A 1 24.69 -56.96 0.00
CA MET A 1 24.13 -56.51 1.30
C MET A 1 24.43 -55.02 1.38
N ARG A 2 23.41 -54.19 1.10
CA ARG A 2 23.26 -52.74 1.30
C ARG A 2 24.41 -51.80 0.89
N ASP A 3 24.16 -51.10 -0.22
CA ASP A 3 24.75 -49.85 -0.64
C ASP A 3 24.58 -48.73 0.40
N LEU A 4 25.62 -47.92 0.62
CA LEU A 4 25.55 -46.63 1.31
C LEU A 4 25.67 -45.52 0.27
N VAL A 5 24.51 -45.01 -0.14
CA VAL A 5 24.34 -43.81 -0.95
C VAL A 5 24.54 -42.58 -0.04
N PRO A 6 25.26 -41.52 -0.46
CA PRO A 6 25.31 -40.27 0.29
C PRO A 6 23.97 -39.52 0.16
N HIS A 7 23.47 -38.99 1.26
CA HIS A 7 22.30 -38.10 1.29
C HIS A 7 22.70 -36.64 1.53
N PRO A 8 21.88 -35.69 1.04
CA PRO A 8 22.33 -34.42 0.51
C PRO A 8 22.32 -33.26 1.52
N ALA A 9 22.98 -32.18 1.09
CA ALA A 9 23.03 -30.86 1.71
C ALA A 9 21.69 -30.42 2.31
N GLY A 10 21.64 -30.37 3.64
CA GLY A 10 20.51 -29.85 4.40
C GLY A 10 20.55 -28.34 4.45
N ALA A 11 19.47 -27.75 3.95
CA ALA A 11 18.87 -26.48 4.34
C ALA A 11 19.78 -25.25 4.33
N GLY A 12 19.66 -24.49 3.24
CA GLY A 12 20.05 -23.09 3.20
C GLY A 12 19.49 -22.33 4.39
N ASP A 13 20.41 -21.68 5.08
CA ASP A 13 20.21 -20.62 6.04
C ASP A 13 19.32 -19.55 5.42
N ARG A 14 18.00 -19.68 5.62
CA ARG A 14 17.08 -18.55 5.45
C ARG A 14 17.02 -17.86 6.79
N THR A 15 18.07 -17.09 7.05
CA THR A 15 18.01 -16.01 8.02
C THR A 15 16.90 -15.08 7.54
N VAL A 16 15.70 -15.25 8.11
CA VAL A 16 14.65 -14.24 8.01
C VAL A 16 15.18 -13.08 8.84
N GLU A 17 15.85 -12.14 8.18
CA GLU A 17 16.15 -10.83 8.75
C GLU A 17 14.82 -10.10 8.97
N THR A 18 14.09 -10.45 10.02
CA THR A 18 13.16 -9.54 10.69
C THR A 18 14.01 -8.53 11.47
N GLY A 19 14.81 -7.75 10.75
CA GLY A 19 15.34 -6.50 11.26
C GLY A 19 14.16 -5.54 11.41
N ASP A 20 14.13 -4.82 12.53
CA ASP A 20 13.27 -3.67 12.80
C ASP A 20 13.30 -2.67 11.64
N ARG A 21 12.53 -2.92 10.57
CA ARG A 21 12.19 -1.92 9.59
C ARG A 21 11.11 -1.06 10.22
N MET A 22 11.55 -0.04 10.97
CA MET A 22 10.80 1.19 11.00
C MET A 22 10.50 1.56 9.54
N SER A 23 9.21 1.63 9.23
CA SER A 23 8.70 1.52 7.88
C SER A 23 9.16 2.71 7.04
N GLU A 24 10.00 2.41 6.03
CA GLU A 24 10.49 3.40 5.09
C GLU A 24 9.30 4.13 4.43
N GLU A 25 9.44 5.43 4.24
CA GLU A 25 8.47 6.21 3.47
C GLU A 25 8.53 5.77 2.01
N ILE A 26 7.37 5.45 1.44
CA ILE A 26 7.22 4.87 0.12
C ILE A 26 6.14 5.59 -0.69
N GLN A 27 6.24 5.51 -2.01
CA GLN A 27 5.13 5.73 -2.93
C GLN A 27 4.70 4.39 -3.53
N LEU A 28 3.41 4.13 -3.57
CA LEU A 28 2.84 2.95 -4.23
C LEU A 28 2.46 3.32 -5.66
N VAL A 29 3.22 2.82 -6.64
CA VAL A 29 3.02 3.09 -8.06
C VAL A 29 2.28 1.92 -8.70
N ASN A 30 1.16 2.18 -9.37
CA ASN A 30 0.46 1.14 -10.12
C ASN A 30 1.18 0.85 -11.46
N GLU A 31 1.31 -0.43 -11.80
CA GLU A 31 2.02 -0.85 -13.01
C GLU A 31 1.24 -0.62 -14.31
N HIS A 32 -0.07 -0.37 -14.24
CA HIS A 32 -0.90 -0.14 -15.42
C HIS A 32 -0.63 1.22 -16.08
N ASP A 33 -0.62 2.29 -15.28
CA ASP A 33 -0.54 3.68 -15.76
C ASP A 33 0.60 4.49 -15.14
N GLY A 34 1.37 3.92 -14.21
CA GLY A 34 2.46 4.60 -13.53
C GLY A 34 2.00 5.69 -12.55
N LEU A 35 0.71 5.77 -12.24
CA LEU A 35 0.15 6.67 -11.24
C LEU A 35 0.39 6.14 -9.83
N VAL A 36 0.28 7.02 -8.83
CA VAL A 36 0.47 6.67 -7.42
C VAL A 36 -0.83 6.63 -6.65
N LEU A 37 -0.83 5.82 -5.58
CA LEU A 37 -1.85 5.84 -4.56
C LEU A 37 -1.82 7.19 -3.81
N ASP A 38 -2.95 7.90 -3.82
CA ASP A 38 -3.09 9.25 -3.30
C ASP A 38 -4.31 9.32 -2.37
N ALA A 39 -4.11 9.81 -1.15
CA ALA A 39 -5.21 10.21 -0.29
C ALA A 39 -5.77 11.55 -0.80
N ARG A 40 -6.98 11.52 -1.37
CA ARG A 40 -7.53 12.62 -2.16
C ARG A 40 -7.52 13.93 -1.38
N HIS A 41 -6.80 14.89 -1.91
CA HIS A 41 -6.64 16.28 -1.43
C HIS A 41 -5.92 16.45 -0.09
N ALA A 42 -6.20 15.61 0.92
CA ALA A 42 -5.64 15.76 2.25
C ALA A 42 -5.62 14.44 3.03
N ILE A 43 -4.73 14.37 4.02
CA ILE A 43 -4.66 13.28 5.00
C ILE A 43 -5.68 13.59 6.09
N ARG A 44 -6.90 13.10 5.92
CA ARG A 44 -7.99 13.26 6.89
C ARG A 44 -8.84 11.98 7.00
N PRO A 45 -9.51 11.74 8.14
CA PRO A 45 -10.40 10.60 8.28
C PRO A 45 -11.44 10.56 7.16
N ARG A 46 -11.72 9.37 6.66
CA ARG A 46 -12.65 9.05 5.56
C ARG A 46 -12.29 9.65 4.21
N ALA A 47 -11.11 10.25 4.06
CA ALA A 47 -10.61 10.67 2.76
C ALA A 47 -10.63 9.47 1.81
N ARG A 48 -11.20 9.66 0.63
CA ARG A 48 -11.15 8.66 -0.44
C ARG A 48 -9.71 8.53 -0.90
N VAL A 49 -9.35 7.31 -1.27
CA VAL A 49 -8.06 7.03 -1.90
C VAL A 49 -8.28 6.87 -3.40
N GLN A 50 -7.36 7.37 -4.21
CA GLN A 50 -7.48 7.42 -5.66
C GLN A 50 -6.11 7.25 -6.33
N MET A 51 -6.11 7.11 -7.65
CA MET A 51 -4.90 7.24 -8.46
C MET A 51 -4.60 8.71 -8.77
N PHE A 52 -3.33 9.11 -8.71
CA PHE A 52 -2.93 10.47 -9.09
C PHE A 52 -1.53 10.53 -9.69
N SER A 53 -1.23 11.64 -10.37
CA SER A 53 0.11 11.88 -10.90
C SER A 53 1.13 11.89 -9.77
N ARG A 54 2.23 11.15 -9.97
CA ARG A 54 3.35 11.12 -9.03
C ARG A 54 4.03 12.48 -8.96
N ASN A 55 4.14 13.05 -7.75
CA ASN A 55 4.93 14.25 -7.53
C ASN A 55 6.38 13.91 -7.16
N ASP A 56 7.31 14.77 -7.56
CA ASP A 56 8.73 14.75 -7.20
C ASP A 56 9.20 16.19 -6.95
N PRO A 57 9.37 16.63 -5.69
CA PRO A 57 9.21 15.85 -4.47
C PRO A 57 7.76 15.40 -4.23
N PRO A 58 7.54 14.30 -3.49
CA PRO A 58 6.19 13.79 -3.23
C PRO A 58 5.42 14.70 -2.28
N ASN A 59 4.10 14.80 -2.51
CA ASN A 59 3.20 15.37 -1.52
C ASN A 59 2.99 14.35 -0.39
N ARG A 60 2.79 14.82 0.85
CA ARG A 60 2.58 13.96 2.01
C ARG A 60 1.42 12.98 1.83
N ASN A 61 0.36 13.36 1.13
CA ASN A 61 -0.80 12.51 0.84
C ASN A 61 -0.54 11.40 -0.20
N GLN A 62 0.65 11.38 -0.82
CA GLN A 62 1.15 10.32 -1.71
C GLN A 62 2.21 9.44 -1.04
N VAL A 63 2.60 9.77 0.19
CA VAL A 63 3.59 9.05 0.96
C VAL A 63 2.88 8.06 1.88
N TRP A 64 3.39 6.84 1.90
CA TRP A 64 2.87 5.75 2.70
C TRP A 64 4.00 5.09 3.49
N ALA A 65 3.65 4.30 4.49
CA ALA A 65 4.59 3.43 5.19
C ALA A 65 3.87 2.13 5.55
N LEU A 66 4.46 0.97 5.23
CA LEU A 66 3.92 -0.33 5.61
C LEU A 66 4.49 -0.74 6.98
N ASP A 67 3.70 -0.64 8.04
CA ASP A 67 4.16 -0.99 9.39
C ASP A 67 4.26 -2.50 9.63
N ALA A 68 4.86 -2.89 10.76
CA ALA A 68 5.04 -4.30 11.14
C ALA A 68 3.72 -5.09 11.33
N ALA A 69 2.60 -4.39 11.57
CA ALA A 69 1.29 -5.01 11.63
C ALA A 69 0.67 -5.23 10.23
N GLY A 70 1.33 -4.77 9.17
CA GLY A 70 0.85 -4.80 7.79
C GLY A 70 -0.06 -3.62 7.45
N ARG A 71 -0.02 -2.51 8.19
CA ARG A 71 -0.88 -1.36 7.91
C ARG A 71 -0.18 -0.38 6.97
N LEU A 72 -0.87 0.06 5.93
CA LEU A 72 -0.41 1.13 5.03
C LEU A 72 -0.79 2.50 5.62
N ARG A 73 0.13 3.12 6.35
CA ARG A 73 -0.04 4.44 7.00
C ARG A 73 0.18 5.57 6.01
N CYS A 74 -0.77 6.49 5.92
CA CYS A 74 -0.65 7.66 5.05
C CYS A 74 0.13 8.79 5.75
N GLY A 75 1.00 9.47 4.99
CA GLY A 75 1.83 10.56 5.48
C GLY A 75 3.11 10.14 6.20
N GLY A 76 3.45 8.85 6.13
CA GLY A 76 4.68 8.27 6.68
C GLY A 76 4.46 7.37 7.90
N PRO A 77 5.55 6.93 8.57
CA PRO A 77 5.52 5.91 9.62
C PRO A 77 4.75 6.34 10.88
N LEU A 78 4.62 7.64 11.11
CA LEU A 78 3.91 8.22 12.26
C LEU A 78 2.45 8.59 11.96
N GLY A 79 1.94 8.28 10.76
CA GLY A 79 0.55 8.53 10.40
C GLY A 79 -0.43 7.79 11.32
N ASP A 80 -1.46 8.49 11.77
CA ASP A 80 -2.58 7.97 12.56
C ASP A 80 -3.72 7.43 11.69
N LEU A 81 -3.63 7.64 10.37
CA LEU A 81 -4.56 7.15 9.37
C LEU A 81 -3.92 6.08 8.50
N VAL A 82 -4.69 5.03 8.21
CA VAL A 82 -4.30 3.91 7.38
C VAL A 82 -5.28 3.69 6.24
N LEU A 83 -4.80 3.10 5.15
CA LEU A 83 -5.69 2.54 4.14
C LEU A 83 -6.46 1.36 4.77
N GLY A 84 -7.79 1.42 4.73
CA GLY A 84 -8.63 0.33 5.17
C GLY A 84 -10.01 0.34 4.54
N LEU A 85 -10.85 -0.61 4.93
CA LEU A 85 -12.22 -0.74 4.44
C LEU A 85 -13.20 -0.12 5.43
N GLU A 86 -13.95 0.89 5.01
CA GLU A 86 -15.11 1.42 5.74
C GLU A 86 -16.36 1.19 4.89
N ASN A 87 -17.32 0.40 5.38
CA ASN A 87 -18.55 0.06 4.64
C ASN A 87 -18.31 -0.55 3.24
N GLY A 88 -17.19 -1.27 3.06
CA GLY A 88 -16.81 -1.89 1.80
C GLY A 88 -16.07 -0.97 0.82
N GLU A 89 -15.80 0.28 1.19
CA GLU A 89 -15.03 1.23 0.40
C GLU A 89 -13.62 1.44 0.96
N LEU A 90 -12.66 1.66 0.07
CA LEU A 90 -11.27 1.97 0.44
C LEU A 90 -11.15 3.44 0.84
N ARG A 91 -10.76 3.69 2.08
CA ARG A 91 -10.65 5.03 2.67
C ARG A 91 -9.47 5.12 3.61
N LEU A 92 -9.05 6.35 3.92
CA LEU A 92 -8.25 6.60 5.10
C LEU A 92 -9.11 6.47 6.34
N ILE A 93 -8.72 5.61 7.27
CA ILE A 93 -9.41 5.45 8.56
C ILE A 93 -8.43 5.48 9.73
N PRO A 94 -8.86 5.89 10.93
CA PRO A 94 -8.03 5.86 12.11
C PRO A 94 -7.49 4.47 12.39
N VAL A 95 -6.20 4.40 12.73
CA VAL A 95 -5.55 3.16 13.16
C VAL A 95 -6.32 2.60 14.34
N THR A 96 -6.71 1.33 14.24
CA THR A 96 -7.29 0.57 15.33
C THR A 96 -6.51 -0.74 15.47
N ASP A 97 -6.30 -1.17 16.70
CA ASP A 97 -5.63 -2.43 16.97
C ASP A 97 -6.45 -3.63 16.50
N ASP A 98 -5.74 -4.63 15.98
CA ASP A 98 -6.28 -5.93 15.56
C ASP A 98 -7.42 -5.89 14.55
N ARG A 99 -7.47 -4.84 13.71
CA ARG A 99 -8.44 -4.73 12.61
C ARG A 99 -7.90 -5.31 11.31
N PRO A 100 -8.36 -6.50 10.86
CA PRO A 100 -7.83 -7.15 9.65
C PRO A 100 -8.15 -6.37 8.37
N ASP A 101 -9.18 -5.53 8.38
CA ASP A 101 -9.56 -4.68 7.25
C ASP A 101 -8.66 -3.44 7.09
N GLN A 102 -7.78 -3.18 8.06
CA GLN A 102 -6.71 -2.18 8.01
C GLN A 102 -5.33 -2.81 7.72
N GLN A 103 -5.27 -4.14 7.59
CA GLN A 103 -4.04 -4.88 7.44
C GLN A 103 -3.94 -5.49 6.04
N TRP A 104 -2.73 -5.45 5.52
CA TRP A 104 -2.40 -5.77 4.15
C TRP A 104 -1.19 -6.69 4.12
N ASP A 105 -1.33 -7.80 3.40
CA ASP A 105 -0.19 -8.63 3.03
C ASP A 105 0.27 -8.24 1.64
N GLN A 106 1.59 -8.05 1.50
CA GLN A 106 2.21 -7.77 0.22
C GLN A 106 2.88 -9.05 -0.30
N ALA A 107 2.47 -9.51 -1.48
CA ALA A 107 3.06 -10.67 -2.13
C ALA A 107 3.02 -10.48 -3.65
N ASP A 108 4.12 -10.78 -4.33
CA ASP A 108 4.24 -10.72 -5.80
C ASP A 108 3.69 -9.42 -6.41
N GLY A 109 4.00 -8.27 -5.80
CA GLY A 109 3.54 -6.95 -6.27
C GLY A 109 2.04 -6.68 -6.10
N ALA A 110 1.29 -7.56 -5.44
CA ALA A 110 -0.11 -7.32 -5.08
C ALA A 110 -0.25 -7.03 -3.57
N PHE A 111 -1.32 -6.33 -3.21
CA PHE A 111 -1.71 -6.07 -1.83
C PHE A 111 -3.03 -6.77 -1.52
N VAL A 112 -3.00 -7.75 -0.62
CA VAL A 112 -4.17 -8.53 -0.17
C VAL A 112 -4.67 -7.93 1.14
N ASN A 113 -5.96 -7.61 1.24
CA ASN A 113 -6.53 -7.17 2.51
C ASN A 113 -6.81 -8.37 3.41
N ARG A 114 -6.37 -8.37 4.68
CA ARG A 114 -6.53 -9.53 5.57
C ARG A 114 -7.98 -9.83 5.95
N ALA A 115 -8.89 -8.85 5.90
CA ALA A 115 -10.32 -9.13 6.07
C ALA A 115 -10.94 -9.81 4.85
N ARG A 116 -10.25 -9.82 3.71
CA ARG A 116 -10.69 -10.43 2.45
C ARG A 116 -9.53 -11.18 1.77
N PRO A 117 -9.08 -12.31 2.33
CA PRO A 117 -7.85 -13.01 1.93
C PRO A 117 -7.85 -13.60 0.50
N GLY A 118 -8.91 -13.41 -0.28
CA GLY A 118 -9.01 -13.77 -1.70
C GLY A 118 -9.17 -12.57 -2.63
N GLU A 119 -9.03 -11.34 -2.13
CA GLU A 119 -9.14 -10.12 -2.91
C GLU A 119 -7.89 -9.24 -2.78
N VAL A 120 -7.49 -8.63 -3.90
CA VAL A 120 -6.33 -7.75 -4.01
C VAL A 120 -6.75 -6.32 -4.37
N LEU A 121 -5.89 -5.36 -4.02
CA LEU A 121 -6.05 -3.96 -4.38
C LEU A 121 -5.93 -3.77 -5.90
N GLU A 122 -6.99 -3.25 -6.51
CA GLU A 122 -7.11 -3.05 -7.95
C GLU A 122 -7.53 -1.61 -8.30
N VAL A 123 -6.93 -1.05 -9.35
CA VAL A 123 -7.41 0.18 -10.01
C VAL A 123 -8.55 -0.14 -10.97
N VAL A 124 -9.65 0.59 -10.83
CA VAL A 124 -10.90 0.33 -11.57
C VAL A 124 -11.02 1.27 -12.77
N PRO A 125 -11.43 0.77 -13.96
CA PRO A 125 -11.81 1.63 -15.08
C PRO A 125 -12.90 2.65 -14.72
N PRO A 126 -12.89 3.85 -15.31
CA PRO A 126 -11.88 4.36 -16.24
C PRO A 126 -10.54 4.64 -15.54
N TYR A 127 -9.44 4.25 -16.18
CA TYR A 127 -8.08 4.48 -15.69
C TYR A 127 -7.67 5.95 -15.82
N GLY A 128 -6.59 6.32 -15.12
CA GLY A 128 -6.05 7.67 -15.11
C GLY A 128 -6.17 8.36 -13.75
N ARG A 129 -5.99 9.67 -13.74
CA ARG A 129 -6.09 10.46 -12.51
C ARG A 129 -7.51 10.37 -11.96
N GLU A 130 -7.62 10.29 -10.64
CA GLU A 130 -8.86 10.12 -9.88
C GLU A 130 -9.53 8.76 -10.11
N ALA A 131 -8.88 7.82 -10.80
CA ALA A 131 -9.37 6.45 -10.90
C ALA A 131 -9.55 5.85 -9.51
N ARG A 132 -10.68 5.14 -9.34
CA ARG A 132 -11.06 4.55 -8.07
C ARG A 132 -10.34 3.23 -7.86
N LEU A 133 -10.26 2.82 -6.60
CA LEU A 133 -9.75 1.51 -6.23
C LEU A 133 -10.86 0.62 -5.71
N ARG A 134 -10.67 -0.69 -5.81
CA ARG A 134 -11.51 -1.70 -5.16
C ARG A 134 -10.67 -2.88 -4.70
N LEU A 135 -11.34 -3.82 -4.05
CA LEU A 135 -10.86 -5.18 -3.86
C LEU A 135 -11.49 -6.11 -4.91
N ALA A 136 -10.68 -6.97 -5.51
CA ALA A 136 -11.10 -7.90 -6.56
C ALA A 136 -10.32 -9.22 -6.49
N ALA A 137 -10.86 -10.30 -7.06
CA ALA A 137 -10.12 -11.55 -7.17
C ALA A 137 -8.77 -11.34 -7.90
N PRO A 138 -7.69 -12.01 -7.46
CA PRO A 138 -6.37 -11.85 -8.04
C PRO A 138 -6.33 -12.32 -9.50
N THR A 139 -5.66 -11.53 -10.32
CA THR A 139 -5.36 -11.77 -11.73
C THR A 139 -3.90 -11.39 -12.00
N SER A 140 -3.40 -11.64 -13.21
CA SER A 140 -2.08 -11.17 -13.65
C SER A 140 -2.11 -9.77 -14.27
N GLU A 141 -3.22 -9.04 -14.15
CA GLU A 141 -3.40 -7.75 -14.80
C GLU A 141 -2.59 -6.65 -14.09
N ALA A 142 -2.02 -5.74 -14.89
CA ALA A 142 -1.20 -4.64 -14.37
C ALA A 142 -1.97 -3.70 -13.41
N ALA A 143 -3.30 -3.64 -13.53
CA ALA A 143 -4.16 -2.84 -12.66
C ALA A 143 -4.15 -3.33 -11.19
N GLN A 144 -3.71 -4.56 -10.93
CA GLN A 144 -3.59 -5.17 -9.61
C GLN A 144 -2.15 -5.22 -9.09
N ARG A 145 -1.20 -4.66 -9.85
CA ARG A 145 0.23 -4.77 -9.60
C ARG A 145 0.82 -3.42 -9.20
N TRP A 146 1.67 -3.45 -8.18
CA TRP A 146 2.13 -2.28 -7.47
C TRP A 146 3.64 -2.36 -7.25
N THR A 147 4.34 -1.35 -7.75
CA THR A 147 5.74 -1.10 -7.43
C THR A 147 5.83 -0.23 -6.18
N VAL A 148 6.56 -0.71 -5.17
CA VAL A 148 6.90 0.06 -3.97
C VAL A 148 8.19 0.84 -4.21
N LEU A 149 8.10 2.17 -4.28
CA LEU A 149 9.25 3.04 -4.47
C LEU A 149 9.61 3.77 -3.17
N PRO A 150 10.83 3.60 -2.62
CA PRO A 150 11.29 4.39 -1.49
C PRO A 150 11.36 5.89 -1.81
N VAL A 151 10.93 6.73 -0.87
CA VAL A 151 11.14 8.18 -0.90
C VAL A 151 12.60 8.44 -0.56
N LYS A 152 13.37 8.95 -1.54
CA LYS A 152 14.83 9.13 -1.40
C LYS A 152 15.22 10.21 -0.41
N ASP A 153 14.41 11.27 -0.33
CA ASP A 153 14.63 12.40 0.58
C ASP A 153 13.34 12.74 1.33
N PRO A 154 13.13 12.12 2.51
CA PRO A 154 12.03 12.45 3.43
C PRO A 154 11.90 13.93 3.77
N SER A 155 13.02 14.68 3.77
CA SER A 155 13.01 16.09 4.14
C SER A 155 12.43 17.00 3.05
N ALA A 156 12.30 16.47 1.83
CA ALA A 156 11.71 17.17 0.69
C ALA A 156 10.19 16.98 0.57
N ILE A 157 9.57 16.14 1.40
CA ILE A 157 8.12 15.90 1.39
C ILE A 157 7.36 17.22 1.61
N VAL A 158 6.43 17.51 0.72
CA VAL A 158 5.65 18.76 0.74
C VAL A 158 4.24 18.48 1.27
N GLU A 159 3.68 19.39 2.06
CA GLU A 159 2.25 19.32 2.39
C GLU A 159 1.41 19.48 1.13
N PRO A 160 0.30 18.74 0.98
CA PRO A 160 -0.63 19.01 -0.11
C PRO A 160 -1.11 20.46 -0.03
N GLY A 161 -1.30 21.10 -1.19
CA GLY A 161 -1.81 22.46 -1.27
C GLY A 161 -3.17 22.61 -0.58
N PRO A 162 -3.58 23.85 -0.24
CA PRO A 162 -4.86 24.09 0.43
C PRO A 162 -6.01 23.46 -0.35
N TRP A 163 -6.85 22.73 0.37
CA TRP A 163 -8.08 22.17 -0.18
C TRP A 163 -9.17 23.24 -0.12
N ASP A 164 -9.57 23.76 -1.29
CA ASP A 164 -10.56 24.85 -1.42
C ASP A 164 -12.02 24.37 -1.28
N GLY A 165 -12.27 23.40 -0.41
CA GLY A 165 -13.56 23.31 0.30
C GLY A 165 -14.78 22.76 -0.44
N ASP A 166 -14.89 22.84 -1.76
CA ASP A 166 -16.16 22.55 -2.43
C ASP A 166 -16.08 21.30 -3.31
N ILE A 167 -16.82 20.25 -2.92
CA ILE A 167 -17.69 19.40 -3.76
C ILE A 167 -18.20 18.22 -2.91
N ASP A 168 -19.53 18.16 -2.84
CA ASP A 168 -20.48 17.17 -2.32
C ASP A 168 -19.98 15.77 -1.92
N ASP A 169 -20.48 15.32 -0.74
CA ASP A 169 -20.49 13.94 -0.24
C ASP A 169 -21.25 12.97 -1.18
#